data_AF-A0A091CC28-F1
#
_entry.id   AF-A0A091CC28-F1
#
_cell.length_a   1.000
_cell.length_b   1.000
_cell.length_c   1.000
_cell.angle_alpha   90.00
_cell.angle_beta   90.00
_cell.angle_gamma   90.00
#
_symmetry.space_group_name_H-M   'P 1'
#
loop_
_entity.id
_entity.type
_entity.pdbx_description
1 polymer ?
#
loop_
_entity_poly.entity_id
_entity_poly.type
_entity_poly.pdbx_seq_one_letter_code
_entity_poly.pdbx_strand_id
1 'polypeptide(L)'
;MKNGFKRIIPSVVNSFLTPFFTVLVAASLAILVIGPIATWGADFIGFIFMGIYELSPVIFGALVGGLWQLLVMFGLHWGLAPIGILQISEQGFTPILSNSGSASFGVLGVLLAIIVKN
;
A
#
# COMPACT_ATOMS: atom_id res chain seq x y z
N MET A 1 5.49 11.18 -21.76
CA MET A 1 4.96 10.09 -22.62
C MET A 1 3.92 10.55 -23.63
N LYS A 2 2.80 11.17 -23.22
CA LYS A 2 1.71 11.62 -24.13
C LYS A 2 2.17 12.48 -25.33
N ASN A 3 3.16 13.35 -25.14
CA ASN A 3 3.64 14.25 -26.20
C ASN A 3 4.58 13.57 -27.23
N GLY A 4 5.19 12.43 -26.88
CA GLY A 4 6.06 11.67 -27.80
C GLY A 4 5.27 10.86 -28.82
N PHE A 5 4.16 10.25 -28.38
CA PHE A 5 3.28 9.44 -29.24
C PHE A 5 2.50 10.28 -30.27
N LYS A 6 2.23 11.56 -29.98
CA LYS A 6 1.57 12.49 -30.93
C LYS A 6 2.36 12.71 -32.23
N ARG A 7 3.66 12.44 -32.26
CA ARG A 7 4.53 12.69 -33.42
C ARG A 7 4.57 11.52 -34.41
N ILE A 8 4.12 10.34 -34.00
CA ILE A 8 4.15 9.09 -34.78
C ILE A 8 2.73 8.64 -35.15
N ILE A 9 1.73 8.97 -34.33
CA ILE A 9 0.35 8.49 -34.50
C ILE A 9 -0.51 9.49 -35.32
N PRO A 10 -1.14 9.07 -36.43
CA PRO A 10 -2.04 9.89 -37.23
C PRO A 10 -3.18 10.51 -36.40
N SER A 11 -3.57 11.76 -36.70
CA SER A 11 -4.54 12.53 -35.90
C SER A 11 -5.88 11.83 -35.69
N VAL A 12 -6.32 11.01 -36.65
CA VAL A 12 -7.60 10.30 -36.66
C VAL A 12 -7.71 9.23 -35.56
N VAL A 13 -6.59 8.59 -35.19
CA VAL A 13 -6.55 7.50 -34.18
C VAL A 13 -5.89 7.91 -32.86
N ASN A 14 -5.42 9.16 -32.77
CA ASN A 14 -4.67 9.67 -31.63
C ASN A 14 -5.48 9.64 -30.32
N SER A 15 -6.77 9.92 -30.39
CA SER A 15 -7.66 9.93 -29.21
C SER A 15 -7.79 8.58 -28.52
N PHE A 16 -7.50 7.48 -29.23
CA PHE A 16 -7.57 6.11 -28.69
C PHE A 16 -6.18 5.49 -28.49
N LEU A 17 -5.31 5.53 -29.51
CA LEU A 17 -4.01 4.88 -29.45
C LEU A 17 -3.04 5.56 -28.48
N THR A 18 -3.08 6.90 -28.36
CA THR A 18 -2.20 7.63 -27.45
C THR A 18 -2.45 7.27 -25.97
N PRO A 19 -3.68 7.33 -25.43
CA PRO A 19 -3.92 6.88 -24.07
C PRO A 19 -3.66 5.37 -23.89
N PHE A 20 -3.97 4.53 -24.87
CA PHE A 20 -3.70 3.09 -24.80
C PHE A 20 -2.20 2.78 -24.62
N PHE A 21 -1.33 3.27 -25.51
CA PHE A 21 0.11 3.05 -25.38
C PHE A 21 0.71 3.75 -24.17
N THR A 22 0.16 4.91 -23.77
CA THR A 22 0.60 5.58 -22.54
C THR A 22 0.36 4.69 -21.32
N VAL A 23 -0.83 4.11 -21.18
CA VAL A 23 -1.16 3.19 -20.08
C VAL A 23 -0.34 1.90 -20.19
N LEU A 24 -0.19 1.33 -21.39
CA LEU A 24 0.56 0.09 -21.60
C LEU A 24 2.02 0.22 -21.17
N VAL A 25 2.71 1.28 -21.60
CA VAL A 25 4.11 1.51 -21.22
C VAL A 25 4.22 1.94 -19.76
N ALA A 26 3.29 2.77 -19.26
CA ALA A 26 3.28 3.16 -17.85
C ALA A 26 3.05 1.96 -16.93
N ALA A 27 2.12 1.07 -17.24
CA ALA A 27 1.85 -0.15 -16.48
C ALA A 27 3.03 -1.12 -16.52
N SER A 28 3.65 -1.31 -17.69
CA SER A 28 4.84 -2.16 -17.83
C SER A 28 6.00 -1.63 -16.99
N LEU A 29 6.28 -0.32 -17.06
CA LEU A 29 7.32 0.31 -16.24
C LEU A 29 6.96 0.30 -14.75
N ALA A 30 5.69 0.45 -14.40
CA ALA A 30 5.24 0.38 -13.02
C ALA A 30 5.51 -1.02 -12.44
N ILE A 31 5.16 -2.08 -13.15
CA ILE A 31 5.41 -3.45 -12.66
C ILE A 31 6.92 -3.74 -12.62
N LEU A 32 7.71 -3.32 -13.62
CA LEU A 32 9.14 -3.60 -13.69
C LEU A 32 10.00 -2.81 -12.70
N VAL A 33 9.60 -1.58 -12.37
CA VAL A 33 10.40 -0.66 -11.53
C VAL A 33 9.75 -0.44 -10.17
N ILE A 34 8.47 -0.04 -10.16
CA ILE A 34 7.74 0.24 -8.92
C ILE A 34 7.47 -1.06 -8.16
N GLY A 35 7.20 -2.16 -8.85
CA GLY A 35 7.01 -3.48 -8.25
C GLY A 35 8.18 -3.88 -7.34
N PRO A 36 9.41 -4.03 -7.86
CA PRO A 36 10.57 -4.40 -7.04
C PRO A 36 10.89 -3.41 -5.92
N ILE A 37 10.81 -2.11 -6.18
CA ILE A 37 11.06 -1.08 -5.17
C ILE A 37 10.03 -1.17 -4.04
N ALA A 38 8.76 -1.37 -4.38
CA ALA A 38 7.69 -1.53 -3.41
C ALA A 38 7.86 -2.81 -2.59
N THR A 39 8.28 -3.92 -3.23
CA THR A 39 8.60 -5.17 -2.53
C THR A 39 9.74 -4.97 -1.54
N TRP A 40 10.87 -4.40 -1.95
CA TRP A 40 12.00 -4.17 -1.03
C TRP A 40 11.64 -3.21 0.11
N GLY A 41 10.87 -2.16 -0.17
CA GLY A 41 10.37 -1.25 0.86
C GLY A 41 9.43 -1.95 1.84
N ALA A 42 8.54 -2.80 1.33
CA ALA A 42 7.62 -3.59 2.14
C ALA A 42 8.37 -4.62 3.00
N ASP A 43 9.35 -5.33 2.43
CA ASP A 43 10.16 -6.33 3.13
C ASP A 43 10.96 -5.67 4.27
N PHE A 44 11.54 -4.49 4.01
CA PHE A 44 12.27 -3.73 5.03
C PHE A 44 11.36 -3.29 6.17
N ILE A 45 10.17 -2.77 5.85
CA ILE A 45 9.17 -2.42 6.86
C ILE A 45 8.74 -3.68 7.62
N GLY A 46 8.42 -4.77 6.91
CA GLY A 46 8.05 -6.05 7.49
C GLY A 46 9.10 -6.58 8.47
N PHE A 47 10.38 -6.49 8.13
CA PHE A 47 11.48 -6.86 9.02
C PHE A 47 11.48 -6.06 10.33
N ILE A 48 11.34 -4.73 10.24
CA ILE A 48 11.26 -3.85 11.42
C ILE A 48 10.05 -4.24 12.29
N PHE A 49 8.89 -4.39 11.67
CA PHE A 49 7.65 -4.72 12.36
C PHE A 49 7.72 -6.10 13.04
N MET A 50 8.32 -7.10 12.38
CA MET A 50 8.51 -8.42 12.99
C MET A 50 9.55 -8.42 14.11
N GLY A 51 10.63 -7.65 14.01
CA GLY A 51 11.58 -7.47 15.11
C GLY A 51 10.92 -6.84 16.35
N ILE A 52 9.99 -5.92 16.15
CA ILE A 52 9.18 -5.34 17.24
C ILE A 52 8.19 -6.37 17.81
N TYR A 53 7.60 -7.21 16.94
CA TYR A 53 6.68 -8.26 17.36
C TYR A 53 7.36 -9.28 18.30
N GLU A 54 8.58 -9.70 17.97
CA GLU A 54 9.38 -10.60 18.81
C GLU A 54 9.77 -9.95 20.16
N LEU A 55 10.01 -8.64 20.17
CA LEU A 55 10.29 -7.91 21.41
C LEU A 55 9.05 -7.85 22.32
N SER A 56 7.90 -7.45 21.77
CA SER A 56 6.64 -7.40 22.50
C SER A 56 5.44 -7.30 21.54
N PRO A 57 4.54 -8.29 21.54
CA PRO A 57 3.28 -8.24 20.78
C PRO A 57 2.39 -7.05 21.14
N VAL A 58 2.46 -6.57 22.38
CA VAL A 58 1.68 -5.41 22.85
C VAL A 58 2.20 -4.12 22.22
N ILE A 59 3.52 -3.91 22.22
CA ILE A 59 4.15 -2.73 21.61
C ILE A 59 3.94 -2.75 20.09
N PHE A 60 4.10 -3.92 19.48
CA PHE A 60 3.78 -4.13 18.08
C PHE A 60 2.35 -3.69 17.76
N GLY A 61 1.38 -4.17 18.56
CA GLY A 61 -0.02 -3.88 18.30
C GLY A 61 -0.38 -2.40 18.45
N ALA A 62 0.24 -1.71 19.41
CA ALA A 62 0.09 -0.27 19.59
C ALA A 62 0.69 0.53 18.42
N LEU A 63 1.88 0.14 17.95
CA LEU A 63 2.55 0.80 16.82
C LEU A 63 1.81 0.57 15.50
N VAL A 64 1.39 -0.66 15.20
CA VAL A 64 0.56 -0.95 14.02
C VAL A 64 -0.74 -0.14 14.13
N GLY A 65 -1.45 -0.20 15.25
CA GLY A 65 -2.72 0.52 15.43
C GLY A 65 -2.61 2.03 15.24
N GLY A 66 -1.52 2.66 15.71
CA GLY A 66 -1.30 4.11 15.60
C GLY A 66 -0.71 4.57 14.27
N LEU A 67 0.28 3.84 13.74
CA LEU A 67 1.00 4.23 12.51
C LEU A 67 0.31 3.74 11.24
N TRP A 68 -0.67 2.83 11.34
CA TRP A 68 -1.40 2.32 10.18
C TRP A 68 -1.95 3.44 9.31
N GLN A 69 -2.48 4.50 9.92
CA GLN A 69 -3.08 5.57 9.14
C GLN A 69 -2.05 6.45 8.40
N LEU A 70 -0.82 6.55 8.90
CA LEU A 70 0.29 7.13 8.14
C LEU A 70 0.66 6.24 6.95
N LEU A 71 0.71 4.92 7.14
CA LEU A 71 0.98 3.96 6.07
C LEU A 71 -0.12 3.96 4.99
N VAL A 72 -1.37 4.24 5.36
CA VAL A 72 -2.48 4.42 4.42
C VAL A 72 -2.33 5.70 3.62
N MET A 73 -2.01 6.83 4.27
CA MET A 73 -1.82 8.11 3.57
C MET A 73 -0.69 8.06 2.53
N PHE A 74 0.41 7.36 2.83
CA PHE A 74 1.52 7.18 1.88
C PHE A 74 1.37 5.96 0.96
N GLY A 75 0.27 5.21 1.06
CA GLY A 75 0.03 4.01 0.23
C GLY A 75 0.91 2.80 0.54
N LEU A 76 1.81 2.89 1.53
CA LEU A 76 2.76 1.83 1.91
C LEU A 76 2.07 0.57 2.47
N HIS A 77 0.86 0.71 3.03
CA HIS A 77 0.08 -0.43 3.53
C HIS A 77 -0.23 -1.48 2.45
N TRP A 78 -0.32 -1.09 1.17
CA TRP A 78 -0.50 -2.04 0.07
C TRP A 78 0.72 -2.94 -0.15
N GLY A 79 1.92 -2.48 0.22
CA GLY A 79 3.12 -3.32 0.24
C GLY A 79 3.08 -4.37 1.35
N LEU A 80 2.43 -4.06 2.47
CA LEU A 80 2.30 -4.98 3.62
C LEU A 80 1.22 -6.05 3.43
N ALA A 81 0.23 -5.81 2.56
CA ALA A 81 -0.84 -6.78 2.30
C ALA A 81 -0.34 -8.13 1.75
N PRO A 82 0.51 -8.17 0.71
CA PRO A 82 1.13 -9.42 0.24
C PRO A 82 1.93 -10.14 1.33
N ILE A 83 2.69 -9.41 2.15
CA ILE A 83 3.47 -9.99 3.25
C ILE A 83 2.55 -10.65 4.28
N GLY A 84 1.45 -10.00 4.65
CA GLY A 84 0.46 -10.58 5.55
C GLY A 84 -0.21 -11.83 4.99
N ILE A 85 -0.44 -11.89 3.67
CA ILE A 85 -0.97 -13.09 3.00
C ILE A 85 0.06 -14.22 3.02
N LEU A 86 1.34 -13.92 2.77
CA LEU A 86 2.44 -14.88 2.88
C LEU A 86 2.54 -15.45 4.30
N GLN A 87 2.44 -14.60 5.32
CA GLN A 87 2.40 -15.03 6.72
C GLN A 87 1.23 -15.97 7.01
N ILE A 88 0.03 -15.69 6.50
CA ILE A 88 -1.11 -16.62 6.63
C ILE A 88 -0.77 -17.97 5.97
N SER A 89 -0.10 -17.96 4.82
CA SER A 89 0.30 -19.19 4.14
C SER A 89 1.37 -19.99 4.89
N GLU A 90 2.32 -19.32 5.55
CA GLU A 90 3.47 -19.98 6.20
C GLU A 90 3.18 -20.43 7.64
N GLN A 91 2.48 -19.61 8.42
CA GLN A 91 2.26 -19.81 9.86
C GLN A 91 0.76 -19.87 10.23
N GLY A 92 -0.15 -19.71 9.28
CA GLY A 92 -1.60 -19.80 9.49
C GLY A 92 -2.25 -18.52 10.03
N PHE A 93 -1.45 -17.52 10.44
CA PHE A 93 -1.94 -16.24 10.96
C PHE A 93 -1.01 -15.08 10.55
N THR A 94 -1.52 -13.85 10.64
CA THR A 94 -0.73 -12.64 10.39
C THR A 94 -0.95 -11.61 11.50
N PRO A 95 0.10 -11.20 12.21
CA PRO A 95 -0.01 -10.12 13.18
C PRO A 95 -0.24 -8.76 12.49
N ILE A 96 0.25 -8.59 11.25
CA ILE A 96 0.15 -7.33 10.49
C ILE A 96 -1.30 -7.06 10.07
N LEU A 97 -1.96 -8.00 9.39
CA LEU A 97 -3.32 -7.77 8.92
C LEU A 97 -4.35 -7.87 10.04
N SER A 98 -4.12 -8.70 11.06
CA SER A 98 -5.01 -8.78 12.23
C SER A 98 -5.12 -7.43 12.95
N ASN A 99 -3.99 -6.72 13.12
CA ASN A 99 -3.97 -5.41 13.79
C ASN A 99 -4.36 -4.24 12.89
N SER A 100 -4.42 -4.40 11.57
CA SER A 100 -4.89 -3.34 10.67
C SER A 100 -6.37 -2.97 10.87
N GLY A 101 -7.20 -3.93 11.28
CA GLY A 101 -8.63 -3.72 11.48
C GLY A 101 -8.92 -2.75 12.62
N SER A 102 -8.16 -2.82 13.72
CA SER A 102 -8.36 -1.97 14.89
C SER A 102 -8.03 -0.50 14.62
N ALA A 103 -7.09 -0.21 13.72
CA ALA A 103 -6.75 1.15 13.32
C ALA A 103 -7.92 1.90 12.66
N SER A 104 -8.71 1.20 11.83
CA SER A 104 -9.91 1.77 11.19
C SER A 104 -10.96 2.19 12.22
N PHE A 105 -11.13 1.39 13.28
CA PHE A 105 -12.01 1.74 14.41
C PHE A 105 -11.47 2.92 15.23
N GLY A 106 -10.16 3.13 15.27
CA GLY A 106 -9.55 4.31 15.88
C GLY A 106 -10.04 5.61 15.22
N VAL A 107 -10.06 5.66 13.88
CA VAL A 107 -10.58 6.83 13.15
C VAL A 107 -12.09 7.00 13.33
N LEU A 108 -12.86 5.91 13.35
CA LEU A 108 -14.29 5.96 13.69
C LEU A 108 -14.52 6.55 15.09
N GLY A 109 -13.71 6.18 16.07
CA GLY A 109 -13.77 6.75 17.42
C GLY A 109 -13.48 8.25 17.44
N VAL A 110 -12.49 8.72 16.69
CA VAL A 110 -12.18 10.15 16.55
C VAL A 110 -13.36 10.90 15.92
N LEU A 111 -13.98 10.36 14.87
CA LEU A 111 -15.14 10.97 14.23
C LEU A 111 -16.34 11.07 15.19
N LEU A 112 -16.62 9.99 15.93
CA LEU A 112 -17.68 10.00 16.95
C LEU A 112 -17.40 11.03 18.05
N ALA A 113 -16.15 11.14 18.51
CA ALA A 113 -15.77 12.14 19.52
C ALA A 113 -15.97 13.58 19.02
N ILE A 114 -15.68 13.85 17.73
CA ILE A 114 -15.94 15.16 17.12
C ILE A 114 -17.44 15.44 17.04
N ILE A 115 -18.26 14.45 16.65
CA ILE A 115 -19.72 14.59 16.55
C ILE A 115 -20.36 14.86 17.92
N VAL A 116 -19.90 14.19 18.98
CA VAL A 116 -20.43 14.39 20.35
C VAL A 116 -19.96 15.70 20.98
N LYS A 117 -18.79 16.21 20.55
CA LYS A 117 -18.24 17.49 21.03
C LYS A 117 -18.91 18.71 20.37
N ASN A 118 -19.35 18.57 19.12
CA ASN A 118 -20.08 19.60 18.37
C ASN A 118 -21.59 19.56 18.67
#